data_AF-A0A078IJT5-F1
#
_entry.id   AF-A0A078IJT5-F1
#
_cell.length_a   1.000
_cell.length_b   1.000
_cell.length_c   1.000
_cell.angle_alpha   90.00
_cell.angle_beta   90.00
_cell.angle_gamma   90.00
#
_symmetry.space_group_name_H-M   'P 1'
#
loop_
_entity.id
_entity.type
_entity.pdbx_description
1 polymer ?
#
loop_
_entity_poly.entity_id
_entity_poly.type
_entity_poly.pdbx_seq_one_letter_code
_entity_poly.pdbx_strand_id
1 'polypeptide(L)'
;MLFQVGGDGTRPTFFEMAAAQQLPSSLRAALTYSLGVFALRRSFLHRILDYEDEFYAALMLILEGHSLRTTEASFAESLYGLKRKSVRLRFRLNKGSGLEKRQRILSVVFLVVLPYFKSKLHGIYNKEREARLRESLWGEEDQGFDEADFFTEEEPVVSRGDCGDQELSVRVQVATRIKKFVAVCYPWMHASSEGLSFTYQLLYLLDATGFYSLGLQALGVQICRATGQELMDTSSRISKIRNHERERLRGPPWLKTVQGALLTCSYAVLDYAQTGLIAAVFIFKMMEWWYQSAEERLTAPTVYPPPLPPPSPKVAKEGIPLPPDRTICALCSQKRANPSVVTVSGFVFCYSCVFKYVSQYKRCPVTLIPASVDQIRRLFHDT
;
A
#
# COMPACT_ATOMS: atom_id res chain seq x y z
N MET A 1 -21.16 7.97 12.63
CA MET A 1 -20.91 9.38 12.27
C MET A 1 -20.38 9.38 10.85
N LEU A 2 -21.06 10.07 9.93
CA LEU A 2 -20.66 10.12 8.52
C LEU A 2 -19.58 11.21 8.35
N PHE A 3 -18.51 10.87 7.64
CA PHE A 3 -17.43 11.79 7.33
C PHE A 3 -17.92 12.74 6.22
N GLN A 4 -18.48 13.89 6.59
CA GLN A 4 -18.96 14.87 5.62
C GLN A 4 -17.77 15.74 5.18
N VAL A 5 -17.15 15.37 4.05
CA VAL A 5 -16.01 16.09 3.49
C VAL A 5 -16.52 17.19 2.55
N GLY A 6 -17.00 18.30 3.13
CA GLY A 6 -17.14 19.60 2.47
C GLY A 6 -18.13 19.73 1.30
N GLY A 7 -19.04 20.71 1.41
CA GLY A 7 -19.85 21.23 0.31
C GLY A 7 -21.32 21.35 0.68
N ASP A 8 -21.95 22.46 0.30
CA ASP A 8 -23.37 22.71 0.52
C ASP A 8 -24.17 22.23 -0.70
N GLY A 9 -24.98 21.18 -0.53
CA GLY A 9 -25.85 20.68 -1.59
C GLY A 9 -26.14 19.18 -1.55
N THR A 10 -27.17 18.77 -2.29
CA THR A 10 -27.60 17.37 -2.46
C THR A 10 -26.69 16.58 -3.40
N ARG A 11 -25.93 17.28 -4.25
CA ARG A 11 -24.93 16.72 -5.15
C ARG A 11 -23.60 16.53 -4.40
N PRO A 12 -22.97 15.36 -4.52
CA PRO A 12 -21.68 15.08 -3.91
C PRO A 12 -20.52 15.70 -4.69
N THR A 13 -19.42 15.97 -4.00
CA THR A 13 -18.22 16.54 -4.65
C THR A 13 -17.50 15.50 -5.49
N PHE A 14 -16.67 15.96 -6.43
CA PHE A 14 -15.80 15.07 -7.21
C PHE A 14 -14.89 14.23 -6.32
N PHE A 15 -14.33 14.83 -5.26
CA PHE A 15 -13.45 14.12 -4.33
C PHE A 15 -14.17 13.06 -3.49
N GLU A 16 -15.41 13.33 -3.04
CA GLU A 16 -16.25 12.31 -2.39
C GLU A 16 -16.49 11.11 -3.32
N MET A 17 -16.76 11.37 -4.61
CA MET A 17 -16.95 10.34 -5.63
C MET A 17 -15.68 9.53 -5.91
N ALA A 18 -14.55 10.22 -6.11
CA ALA A 18 -13.27 9.59 -6.39
C ALA A 18 -12.82 8.70 -5.22
N ALA A 19 -12.98 9.19 -3.98
CA ALA A 19 -12.67 8.42 -2.77
C ALA A 19 -13.53 7.16 -2.65
N ALA A 20 -14.85 7.26 -2.92
CA ALA A 20 -15.74 6.11 -2.93
C ALA A 20 -15.36 5.08 -4.02
N GLN A 21 -14.91 5.51 -5.20
CA GLN A 21 -14.49 4.60 -6.27
C GLN A 21 -13.19 3.85 -5.93
N GLN A 22 -12.26 4.47 -5.20
CA GLN A 22 -10.94 3.89 -4.94
C GLN A 22 -10.96 2.85 -3.80
N LEU A 23 -11.94 2.91 -2.90
CA LEU A 23 -12.01 2.06 -1.70
C LEU A 23 -12.04 0.55 -1.99
N PRO A 24 -12.82 0.01 -2.94
CA PRO A 24 -12.78 -1.42 -3.24
C PRO A 24 -11.40 -1.88 -3.72
N SER A 25 -10.73 -1.06 -4.55
CA SER A 25 -9.40 -1.40 -5.09
C SER A 25 -8.33 -1.45 -4.00
N SER A 26 -8.36 -0.52 -3.04
CA SER A 26 -7.44 -0.54 -1.90
C SER A 26 -7.75 -1.67 -0.93
N LEU A 27 -9.04 -1.99 -0.71
CA LEU A 27 -9.45 -3.14 0.09
C LEU A 27 -8.91 -4.45 -0.51
N ARG A 28 -8.98 -4.62 -1.84
CA ARG A 28 -8.40 -5.77 -2.52
C ARG A 28 -6.90 -5.90 -2.23
N ALA A 29 -6.14 -4.84 -2.46
CA ALA A 29 -4.69 -4.84 -2.24
C ALA A 29 -4.33 -5.16 -0.78
N ALA A 30 -5.05 -4.57 0.18
CA ALA A 30 -4.86 -4.83 1.60
C ALA A 30 -5.20 -6.28 1.99
N LEU A 31 -6.27 -6.85 1.43
CA LEU A 31 -6.63 -8.25 1.65
C LEU A 31 -5.58 -9.20 1.06
N THR A 32 -5.15 -9.00 -0.18
CA THR A 32 -4.10 -9.83 -0.79
C THR A 32 -2.81 -9.77 0.02
N TYR A 33 -2.37 -8.57 0.44
CA TYR A 33 -1.17 -8.41 1.25
C TYR A 33 -1.29 -9.10 2.62
N SER A 34 -2.39 -8.85 3.35
CA SER A 34 -2.59 -9.47 4.66
C SER A 34 -2.70 -11.00 4.57
N LEU A 35 -3.44 -11.52 3.59
CA LEU A 35 -3.51 -12.96 3.33
C LEU A 35 -2.14 -13.53 2.98
N GLY A 36 -1.33 -12.84 2.18
CA GLY A 36 0.05 -13.23 1.86
C GLY A 36 0.94 -13.34 3.11
N VAL A 37 0.87 -12.34 4.00
CA VAL A 37 1.62 -12.37 5.27
C VAL A 37 1.13 -13.50 6.19
N PHE A 38 -0.19 -13.72 6.29
CA PHE A 38 -0.72 -14.81 7.09
C PHE A 38 -0.45 -16.19 6.46
N ALA A 39 -0.32 -16.28 5.13
CA ALA A 39 -0.02 -17.53 4.42
C ALA A 39 1.32 -18.13 4.85
N LEU A 40 2.31 -17.28 5.16
CA LEU A 40 3.61 -17.71 5.72
C LEU A 40 3.46 -18.54 7.00
N ARG A 41 2.38 -18.33 7.78
CA ARG A 41 2.15 -19.04 9.04
C ARG A 41 1.23 -20.25 8.88
N ARG A 42 0.38 -20.30 7.84
CA ARG A 42 -0.69 -21.29 7.74
C ARG A 42 -0.96 -21.73 6.31
N SER A 43 -0.76 -23.02 6.06
CA SER A 43 -0.85 -23.65 4.73
C SER A 43 -2.20 -23.49 4.02
N PHE A 44 -3.34 -23.46 4.73
CA PHE A 44 -4.65 -23.33 4.07
C PHE A 44 -4.85 -21.98 3.36
N LEU A 45 -4.12 -20.93 3.77
CA LEU A 45 -4.26 -19.60 3.18
C LEU A 45 -3.63 -19.51 1.80
N HIS A 46 -2.66 -20.36 1.47
CA HIS A 46 -2.14 -20.46 0.11
C HIS A 46 -3.26 -20.82 -0.88
N ARG A 47 -4.13 -21.78 -0.52
CA ARG A 47 -5.28 -22.14 -1.34
C ARG A 47 -6.29 -20.99 -1.51
N ILE A 48 -6.41 -20.10 -0.53
CA ILE A 48 -7.27 -18.91 -0.67
C ILE A 48 -6.60 -17.86 -1.56
N LEU A 49 -5.27 -17.74 -1.48
CA LEU A 49 -4.48 -16.82 -2.30
C LEU A 49 -4.48 -17.23 -3.79
N ASP A 50 -4.44 -18.53 -4.09
CA ASP A 50 -4.54 -19.06 -5.47
C ASP A 50 -5.86 -18.66 -6.14
N TYR A 51 -6.92 -18.53 -5.35
CA TYR A 51 -8.27 -18.12 -5.79
C TYR A 51 -8.63 -16.71 -5.33
N GLU A 52 -7.64 -15.79 -5.26
CA GLU A 52 -7.86 -14.44 -4.72
C GLU A 52 -8.99 -13.66 -5.43
N ASP A 53 -9.08 -13.74 -6.76
CA ASP A 53 -10.13 -13.08 -7.55
C ASP A 53 -11.53 -13.54 -7.16
N GLU A 54 -11.69 -14.85 -6.91
CA GLU A 54 -12.97 -15.49 -6.63
C GLU A 54 -13.40 -15.22 -5.19
N PHE A 55 -12.44 -15.32 -4.26
CA PHE A 55 -12.66 -14.95 -2.87
C PHE A 55 -13.05 -13.47 -2.75
N TYR A 56 -12.33 -12.57 -3.41
CA TYR A 56 -12.63 -11.15 -3.39
C TYR A 56 -14.00 -10.85 -4.03
N ALA A 57 -14.32 -11.48 -5.17
CA ALA A 57 -15.63 -11.32 -5.80
C ALA A 57 -16.76 -11.82 -4.91
N ALA A 58 -16.59 -12.95 -4.22
CA ALA A 58 -17.57 -13.48 -3.27
C ALA A 58 -17.76 -12.55 -2.06
N LEU A 59 -16.66 -12.04 -1.50
CA LEU A 59 -16.69 -11.09 -0.39
C LEU A 59 -17.40 -9.79 -0.79
N MET A 60 -17.06 -9.22 -1.94
CA MET A 60 -17.71 -8.02 -2.47
C MET A 60 -19.17 -8.27 -2.82
N LEU A 61 -19.54 -9.45 -3.32
CA LEU A 61 -20.94 -9.83 -3.55
C LEU A 61 -21.77 -9.78 -2.27
N ILE A 62 -21.21 -10.29 -1.16
CA ILE A 62 -21.87 -10.29 0.14
C ILE A 62 -21.98 -8.86 0.68
N LEU A 63 -20.88 -8.09 0.66
CA LEU A 63 -20.85 -6.72 1.18
C LEU A 63 -21.75 -5.78 0.36
N GLU A 64 -21.64 -5.78 -0.96
CA GLU A 64 -22.44 -4.93 -1.85
C GLU A 64 -23.90 -5.37 -1.86
N GLY A 65 -24.16 -6.68 -1.85
CA GLY A 65 -25.51 -7.24 -1.75
C GLY A 65 -26.20 -6.83 -0.46
N HIS A 66 -25.49 -6.87 0.67
CA HIS A 66 -26.01 -6.38 1.95
C HIS A 66 -26.21 -4.87 1.94
N SER A 67 -25.20 -4.10 1.53
CA SER A 67 -25.22 -2.63 1.53
C SER A 67 -26.34 -2.05 0.65
N LEU A 68 -26.54 -2.57 -0.56
CA LEU A 68 -27.61 -2.12 -1.46
C LEU A 68 -29.00 -2.53 -0.97
N ARG A 69 -29.08 -3.61 -0.17
CA ARG A 69 -30.34 -4.07 0.42
C ARG A 69 -30.74 -3.25 1.65
N THR A 70 -29.78 -2.83 2.47
CA THR A 70 -30.03 -2.07 3.69
C THR A 70 -30.02 -0.56 3.43
N THR A 71 -28.96 -0.03 2.82
CA THR A 71 -28.71 1.42 2.70
C THR A 71 -29.08 2.01 1.34
N GLU A 72 -29.46 1.18 0.35
CA GLU A 72 -29.68 1.59 -1.05
C GLU A 72 -28.47 2.36 -1.63
N ALA A 73 -27.27 2.02 -1.16
CA ALA A 73 -25.99 2.53 -1.60
C ALA A 73 -25.03 1.34 -1.79
N SER A 74 -23.96 1.52 -2.57
CA SER A 74 -22.85 0.56 -2.52
C SER A 74 -22.11 0.65 -1.18
N PHE A 75 -21.33 -0.38 -0.85
CA PHE A 75 -20.56 -0.42 0.39
C PHE A 75 -19.65 0.80 0.54
N ALA A 76 -18.94 1.15 -0.53
CA ALA A 76 -18.07 2.32 -0.54
C ALA A 76 -18.86 3.64 -0.47
N GLU A 77 -19.97 3.77 -1.19
CA GLU A 77 -20.83 4.97 -1.11
C GLU A 77 -21.39 5.16 0.30
N SER A 78 -21.83 4.09 0.96
CA SER A 78 -22.34 4.12 2.33
C SER A 78 -21.29 4.62 3.34
N LEU A 79 -20.01 4.26 3.13
CA LEU A 79 -18.88 4.73 3.95
C LEU A 79 -18.70 6.25 3.89
N TYR A 80 -18.92 6.85 2.72
CA TYR A 80 -18.83 8.29 2.50
C TYR A 80 -20.18 9.04 2.65
N GLY A 81 -21.24 8.36 3.12
CA GLY A 81 -22.56 8.99 3.33
C GLY A 81 -23.31 9.31 2.03
N LEU A 82 -23.02 8.56 0.98
CA LEU A 82 -23.62 8.69 -0.35
C LEU A 82 -24.74 7.64 -0.52
N LYS A 83 -25.75 7.98 -1.33
CA LYS A 83 -26.91 7.14 -1.59
C LYS A 83 -27.31 7.17 -3.07
N ARG A 84 -27.75 6.03 -3.61
CA ARG A 84 -28.26 5.94 -4.99
C ARG A 84 -29.75 6.26 -5.05
N LYS A 85 -30.12 7.17 -5.95
CA LYS A 85 -31.50 7.50 -6.30
C LYS A 85 -31.73 7.21 -7.78
N SER A 86 -32.83 6.55 -8.11
CA SER A 86 -33.17 6.28 -9.51
C SER A 86 -33.63 7.56 -10.20
N VAL A 87 -32.99 7.94 -11.30
CA VAL A 87 -33.43 9.04 -12.16
C VAL A 87 -34.29 8.45 -13.26
N ARG A 88 -35.61 8.38 -13.02
CA ARG A 88 -36.58 8.21 -14.10
C ARG A 88 -36.93 9.60 -14.61
N LEU A 89 -36.74 9.85 -15.91
CA LEU A 89 -37.24 11.02 -16.61
C LEU A 89 -38.71 11.26 -16.21
N ARG A 90 -38.95 12.34 -15.46
CA ARG A 90 -40.16 13.11 -15.07
C ARG A 90 -41.62 12.62 -15.32
N PHE A 91 -41.91 11.45 -15.89
CA PHE A 91 -43.23 11.14 -16.46
C PHE A 91 -44.06 10.05 -15.77
N ARG A 92 -43.67 9.54 -14.59
CA ARG A 92 -44.58 8.67 -13.80
C ARG A 92 -44.65 9.11 -12.35
N LEU A 93 -45.80 9.68 -11.99
CA LEU A 93 -46.21 10.05 -10.63
C LEU A 93 -46.00 8.90 -9.62
N ASN A 94 -45.53 9.28 -8.43
CA ASN A 94 -45.79 8.66 -7.13
C ASN A 94 -45.81 7.11 -7.09
N LYS A 95 -44.68 6.49 -7.42
CA LYS A 95 -44.26 5.25 -6.75
C LYS A 95 -42.94 5.53 -6.04
N GLY A 96 -42.86 5.10 -4.78
CA GLY A 96 -41.89 5.54 -3.78
C GLY A 96 -40.45 5.66 -4.28
N SER A 97 -39.74 6.61 -3.71
CA SER A 97 -38.36 7.07 -4.01
C SER A 97 -37.24 6.03 -3.86
N GLY A 98 -37.57 4.73 -3.77
CA GLY A 98 -36.61 3.64 -3.62
C GLY A 98 -36.19 3.02 -4.96
N LEU A 99 -34.99 2.45 -4.99
CA LEU A 99 -34.45 1.76 -6.17
C LEU A 99 -35.30 0.53 -6.54
N GLU A 100 -35.53 0.33 -7.84
CA GLU A 100 -36.25 -0.85 -8.31
C GLU A 100 -35.42 -2.13 -8.06
N LYS A 101 -36.06 -3.26 -7.74
CA LYS A 101 -35.36 -4.54 -7.49
C LYS A 101 -34.41 -4.91 -8.64
N ARG A 102 -34.83 -4.67 -9.88
CA ARG A 102 -34.02 -4.87 -11.09
C ARG A 102 -32.78 -3.98 -11.11
N GLN A 103 -32.94 -2.69 -10.79
CA GLN A 103 -31.83 -1.73 -10.72
C GLN A 103 -30.84 -2.11 -9.61
N ARG A 104 -31.33 -2.59 -8.46
CA ARG A 104 -30.45 -3.09 -7.38
C ARG A 104 -29.60 -4.27 -7.85
N ILE A 105 -30.23 -5.31 -8.42
CA ILE A 105 -29.52 -6.51 -8.91
C ILE A 105 -28.53 -6.13 -10.01
N LEU A 106 -28.95 -5.34 -11.01
CA LEU A 106 -28.06 -4.88 -12.07
C LEU A 106 -26.88 -4.06 -11.54
N SER A 107 -27.09 -3.28 -10.48
CA SER A 107 -26.02 -2.50 -9.86
C SER A 107 -25.01 -3.37 -9.11
N VAL A 108 -25.44 -4.45 -8.44
CA VAL A 108 -24.53 -5.45 -7.85
C VAL A 108 -23.73 -6.15 -8.94
N VAL A 109 -24.40 -6.56 -10.02
CA VAL A 109 -23.76 -7.22 -11.16
C VAL A 109 -22.69 -6.30 -11.77
N PHE A 110 -23.00 -5.03 -12.01
CA PHE A 110 -22.03 -4.08 -12.55
C PHE A 110 -20.85 -3.82 -11.60
N LEU A 111 -21.09 -3.80 -10.28
CA LEU A 111 -20.05 -3.56 -9.28
C LEU A 111 -19.14 -4.75 -9.01
N VAL A 112 -19.61 -5.99 -9.20
CA VAL A 112 -18.86 -7.20 -8.83
C VAL A 112 -18.44 -8.00 -10.05
N VAL A 113 -19.38 -8.27 -10.95
CA VAL A 113 -19.18 -9.17 -12.09
C VAL A 113 -18.30 -8.50 -13.14
N LEU A 114 -18.54 -7.22 -13.44
CA LEU A 114 -17.72 -6.48 -14.41
C LEU A 114 -16.24 -6.37 -13.99
N PRO A 115 -15.88 -5.94 -12.76
CA PRO A 115 -14.48 -5.91 -12.36
C PRO A 115 -13.87 -7.31 -12.24
N TYR A 116 -14.64 -8.34 -11.87
CA TYR A 116 -14.15 -9.72 -11.90
C TYR A 116 -13.76 -10.16 -13.32
N PHE A 117 -14.62 -9.92 -14.31
CA PHE A 117 -14.29 -10.21 -15.71
C PHE A 117 -13.10 -9.37 -16.20
N LYS A 118 -13.05 -8.08 -15.85
CA LYS A 118 -11.91 -7.21 -16.18
C LYS A 118 -10.60 -7.76 -15.60
N SER A 119 -10.62 -8.22 -14.34
CA SER A 119 -9.48 -8.82 -13.64
C SER A 119 -9.03 -10.11 -14.32
N LYS A 120 -9.96 -11.03 -14.62
CA LYS A 120 -9.64 -12.30 -15.31
C LYS A 120 -9.08 -12.07 -16.70
N LEU A 121 -9.65 -11.14 -17.47
CA LEU A 121 -9.13 -10.77 -18.79
C LEU A 121 -7.73 -10.16 -18.69
N HIS A 122 -7.50 -9.28 -17.70
CA HIS A 122 -6.18 -8.69 -17.46
C HIS A 122 -5.14 -9.76 -17.08
N GLY A 123 -5.50 -10.72 -16.22
CA GLY A 123 -4.63 -11.81 -15.83
C GLY A 123 -4.26 -12.72 -17.00
N ILE A 124 -5.21 -13.05 -17.88
CA ILE A 124 -4.95 -13.83 -19.10
C ILE A 124 -4.02 -13.04 -20.03
N TYR A 125 -4.31 -11.76 -20.25
CA TYR A 125 -3.50 -10.88 -21.10
C TYR A 125 -2.06 -10.74 -20.58
N ASN A 126 -1.87 -10.50 -19.28
CA ASN A 126 -0.55 -10.33 -18.69
C ASN A 126 0.28 -11.60 -18.78
N LYS A 127 -0.31 -12.79 -18.50
CA LYS A 127 0.38 -14.07 -18.66
C LYS A 127 0.88 -14.29 -20.10
N GLU A 128 0.05 -13.96 -21.08
CA GLU A 128 0.42 -14.11 -22.50
C GLU A 128 1.43 -13.05 -22.96
N ARG A 129 1.37 -11.84 -22.40
CA ARG A 129 2.37 -10.80 -22.65
C ARG A 129 3.71 -11.19 -22.04
N GLU A 130 3.71 -11.72 -20.82
CA GLU A 130 4.90 -12.19 -20.11
C GLU A 130 5.53 -13.40 -20.82
N ALA A 131 4.73 -14.36 -21.29
CA ALA A 131 5.22 -15.48 -22.09
C ALA A 131 5.91 -15.00 -23.38
N ARG A 132 5.25 -14.11 -24.15
CA ARG A 132 5.85 -13.52 -25.36
C ARG A 132 7.10 -12.69 -25.09
N LEU A 133 7.10 -11.93 -24.00
CA LEU A 133 8.28 -11.16 -23.60
C LEU A 133 9.43 -12.10 -23.20
N ARG A 134 9.14 -13.17 -22.46
CA ARG A 134 10.12 -14.18 -22.06
C ARG A 134 10.74 -14.87 -23.28
N GLU A 135 9.92 -15.30 -24.23
CA GLU A 135 10.36 -15.88 -25.51
C GLU A 135 11.22 -14.89 -26.32
N SER A 136 10.85 -13.61 -26.35
CA SER A 136 11.63 -12.59 -27.07
C SER A 136 12.98 -12.26 -26.42
N LEU A 137 13.09 -12.41 -25.10
CA LEU A 137 14.28 -12.07 -24.33
C LEU A 137 15.27 -13.23 -24.23
N TRP A 138 14.77 -14.47 -24.13
CA TRP A 138 15.60 -15.65 -23.91
C TRP A 138 15.64 -16.63 -25.09
N GLY A 139 14.92 -16.33 -26.18
CA GLY A 139 14.83 -17.22 -27.33
C GLY A 139 13.95 -18.44 -27.05
N GLU A 140 13.60 -19.17 -28.11
CA GLU A 140 12.89 -20.43 -28.04
C GLU A 140 13.87 -21.49 -27.50
N GLU A 141 13.96 -21.64 -26.17
CA GLU A 141 14.62 -22.82 -25.59
C GLU A 141 13.75 -24.04 -25.91
N ASP A 142 14.02 -24.63 -27.07
CA ASP A 142 13.58 -25.96 -27.47
C ASP A 142 14.14 -26.97 -26.46
N GLN A 143 13.39 -27.27 -25.41
CA GLN A 143 13.10 -28.63 -24.95
C GLN A 143 12.30 -28.63 -23.64
N GLY A 144 11.21 -29.39 -23.67
CA GLY A 144 10.45 -29.75 -22.50
C GLY A 144 11.33 -30.40 -21.44
N PHE A 145 11.41 -29.74 -20.29
CA PHE A 145 11.48 -30.40 -19.02
C PHE A 145 10.33 -29.87 -18.20
N ASP A 146 9.46 -30.78 -17.77
CA ASP A 146 8.43 -30.53 -16.77
C ASP A 146 9.05 -29.93 -15.52
N GLU A 147 9.08 -28.61 -15.43
CA GLU A 147 9.43 -27.89 -14.20
C GLU A 147 8.16 -27.67 -13.37
N ALA A 148 7.51 -28.78 -13.05
CA ALA A 148 6.46 -28.90 -12.06
C ALA A 148 6.46 -30.34 -11.54
N ASP A 149 7.49 -30.70 -10.76
CA ASP A 149 7.41 -31.67 -9.65
C ASP A 149 8.80 -31.81 -8.99
N PHE A 150 9.12 -30.85 -8.11
CA PHE A 150 10.06 -31.12 -7.02
C PHE A 150 9.24 -31.05 -5.72
N PHE A 151 9.28 -32.15 -4.96
CA PHE A 151 8.44 -32.55 -3.83
C PHE A 151 7.11 -33.26 -4.22
N THR A 152 7.13 -34.58 -4.45
CA THR A 152 6.73 -35.60 -3.44
C THR A 152 7.17 -37.00 -3.90
N GLU A 153 7.72 -37.78 -2.98
CA GLU A 153 8.08 -39.19 -3.15
C GLU A 153 6.85 -40.09 -3.40
N GLU A 154 7.07 -41.09 -4.27
CA GLU A 154 6.50 -42.45 -4.32
C GLU A 154 4.98 -42.66 -4.50
N GLU A 155 4.59 -43.16 -5.70
CA GLU A 155 3.83 -44.43 -5.92
C GLU A 155 3.50 -44.64 -7.44
N PRO A 156 3.18 -45.87 -7.88
CA PRO A 156 3.75 -46.44 -9.11
C PRO A 156 2.89 -46.37 -10.39
N VAL A 157 3.62 -46.54 -11.49
CA VAL A 157 3.24 -46.81 -12.88
C VAL A 157 2.00 -47.70 -13.01
N VAL A 158 0.92 -47.14 -13.59
CA VAL A 158 -0.12 -47.90 -14.30
C VAL A 158 -0.44 -47.19 -15.61
N SER A 159 -0.02 -47.81 -16.71
CA SER A 159 -0.36 -47.45 -18.08
C SER A 159 -1.88 -47.38 -18.27
N ARG A 160 -2.39 -46.26 -18.80
CA ARG A 160 -3.80 -46.13 -19.14
C ARG A 160 -4.00 -45.34 -20.43
N GLY A 161 -4.24 -46.09 -21.50
CA GLY A 161 -5.22 -45.78 -22.56
C GLY A 161 -5.04 -44.48 -23.34
N ASP A 162 -4.39 -44.61 -24.49
CA ASP A 162 -4.45 -43.72 -25.65
C ASP A 162 -5.91 -43.65 -26.19
N CYS A 163 -6.74 -42.76 -25.62
CA CYS A 163 -8.10 -42.45 -26.10
C CYS A 163 -8.63 -41.11 -25.55
N GLY A 164 -7.77 -40.08 -25.50
CA GLY A 164 -8.13 -38.73 -25.02
C GLY A 164 -7.52 -37.57 -25.83
N ASP A 165 -6.53 -37.83 -26.68
CA ASP A 165 -5.71 -36.77 -27.28
C ASP A 165 -6.42 -35.92 -28.35
N GLN A 166 -7.45 -36.47 -29.00
CA GLN A 166 -8.13 -35.77 -30.10
C GLN A 166 -9.12 -34.70 -29.60
N GLU A 167 -9.82 -34.94 -28.48
CA GLU A 167 -10.70 -33.93 -27.86
C GLU A 167 -9.91 -32.82 -27.14
N LEU A 168 -8.76 -33.18 -26.56
CA LEU A 168 -7.84 -32.21 -25.95
C LEU A 168 -7.22 -31.28 -27.01
N SER A 169 -6.84 -31.80 -28.18
CA SER A 169 -6.25 -30.99 -29.28
C SER A 169 -7.19 -29.90 -29.80
N VAL A 170 -8.48 -30.20 -30.03
CA VAL A 170 -9.45 -29.19 -30.50
C VAL A 170 -9.69 -28.11 -29.44
N ARG A 171 -9.78 -28.49 -28.16
CA ARG A 171 -9.93 -27.52 -27.05
C ARG A 171 -8.69 -26.63 -26.93
N VAL A 172 -7.49 -27.18 -27.13
CA VAL A 172 -6.23 -26.43 -27.11
C VAL A 172 -6.14 -25.47 -28.31
N GLN A 173 -6.57 -25.88 -29.51
CA GLN A 173 -6.61 -25.02 -30.70
C GLN A 173 -7.64 -23.89 -30.58
N VAL A 174 -8.82 -24.16 -30.02
CA VAL A 174 -9.83 -23.13 -29.78
C VAL A 174 -9.37 -22.17 -28.67
N ALA A 175 -8.79 -22.69 -27.59
CA ALA A 175 -8.25 -21.87 -26.51
C ALA A 175 -7.12 -20.96 -26.98
N THR A 176 -6.22 -21.43 -27.84
CA THR A 176 -5.14 -20.60 -28.42
C THR A 176 -5.67 -19.53 -29.37
N ARG A 177 -6.72 -19.80 -30.16
CA ARG A 177 -7.40 -18.77 -30.96
C ARG A 177 -8.08 -17.71 -30.10
N ILE A 178 -8.76 -18.12 -29.02
CA ILE A 178 -9.39 -17.20 -28.08
C ILE A 178 -8.34 -16.34 -27.37
N LYS A 179 -7.22 -16.93 -26.93
CA LYS A 179 -6.10 -16.19 -26.32
C LYS A 179 -5.55 -15.12 -27.26
N LYS A 180 -5.23 -15.48 -28.51
CA LYS A 180 -4.79 -14.53 -29.54
C LYS A 180 -5.80 -13.40 -29.79
N PHE A 181 -7.09 -13.72 -29.82
CA PHE A 181 -8.15 -12.72 -29.96
C PHE A 181 -8.21 -11.79 -28.75
N VAL A 182 -8.16 -12.33 -27.53
CA VAL A 182 -8.13 -11.56 -26.28
C VAL A 182 -6.90 -10.66 -26.25
N ALA A 183 -5.72 -11.15 -26.66
CA ALA A 183 -4.49 -10.37 -26.74
C ALA A 183 -4.60 -9.13 -27.64
N VAL A 184 -5.32 -9.24 -28.76
CA VAL A 184 -5.51 -8.13 -29.71
C VAL A 184 -6.63 -7.19 -29.26
N CYS A 185 -7.75 -7.72 -28.79
CA CYS A 185 -8.93 -6.92 -28.45
C CYS A 185 -8.83 -6.25 -27.08
N TYR A 186 -8.16 -6.87 -26.10
CA TYR A 186 -8.11 -6.38 -24.73
C TYR A 186 -7.51 -4.96 -24.60
N PRO A 187 -6.37 -4.61 -25.23
CA PRO A 187 -5.80 -3.26 -25.15
C PRO A 187 -6.77 -2.17 -25.62
N TRP A 188 -7.50 -2.43 -26.72
CA TRP A 188 -8.49 -1.50 -27.26
C TRP A 188 -9.73 -1.37 -26.37
N MET A 189 -10.24 -2.49 -25.86
CA MET A 189 -11.35 -2.46 -24.91
C MET A 189 -10.97 -1.73 -23.62
N HIS A 190 -9.77 -2.00 -23.10
CA HIS A 190 -9.26 -1.35 -21.89
C HIS A 190 -9.10 0.16 -22.13
N ALA A 191 -8.41 0.57 -23.19
CA ALA A 191 -8.24 1.97 -23.56
C ALA A 191 -9.57 2.70 -23.75
N SER A 192 -10.53 2.06 -24.42
CA SER A 192 -11.88 2.62 -24.59
C SER A 192 -12.62 2.78 -23.26
N SER A 193 -12.53 1.77 -22.39
CA SER A 193 -13.17 1.81 -21.07
C SER A 193 -12.61 2.91 -20.17
N GLU A 194 -11.28 3.08 -20.16
CA GLU A 194 -10.60 4.11 -19.38
C GLU A 194 -10.87 5.51 -19.95
N GLY A 195 -10.84 5.64 -21.28
CA GLY A 195 -11.16 6.89 -21.97
C GLY A 195 -12.60 7.34 -21.72
N LEU A 196 -13.56 6.40 -21.71
CA LEU A 196 -14.94 6.68 -21.34
C LEU A 196 -15.03 7.12 -19.87
N SER A 197 -14.43 6.38 -18.93
CA SER A 197 -14.46 6.80 -17.52
C SER A 197 -13.86 8.18 -17.29
N PHE A 198 -12.73 8.49 -17.94
CA PHE A 198 -12.10 9.81 -17.86
C PHE A 198 -13.00 10.91 -18.41
N THR A 199 -13.64 10.67 -19.56
CA THR A 199 -14.56 11.62 -20.19
C THR A 199 -15.74 11.93 -19.26
N TYR A 200 -16.34 10.92 -18.64
CA TYR A 200 -17.44 11.12 -17.68
C TYR A 200 -16.98 11.85 -16.41
N GLN A 201 -15.81 11.51 -15.88
CA GLN A 201 -15.21 12.20 -14.74
C GLN A 201 -14.97 13.69 -15.04
N LEU A 202 -14.46 14.00 -16.23
CA LEU A 202 -14.23 15.36 -16.69
C LEU A 202 -15.56 16.13 -16.86
N LEU A 203 -16.56 15.52 -17.50
CA LEU A 203 -17.88 16.11 -17.65
C LEU A 203 -18.59 16.33 -16.31
N TYR A 204 -18.36 15.45 -15.33
CA TYR A 204 -18.85 15.62 -13.96
C TYR A 204 -18.17 16.80 -13.25
N LEU A 205 -16.87 16.99 -13.47
CA LEU A 205 -16.10 18.11 -12.91
C LEU A 205 -16.50 19.45 -13.54
N LEU A 206 -16.77 19.46 -14.85
CA LEU A 206 -17.27 20.63 -15.60
C LEU A 206 -18.76 20.93 -15.36
N ASP A 207 -19.41 20.22 -14.44
CA ASP A 207 -20.82 20.36 -14.10
C ASP A 207 -21.81 20.13 -15.27
N ALA A 208 -21.34 19.56 -16.39
CA ALA A 208 -22.14 19.33 -17.58
C ALA A 208 -23.07 18.11 -17.45
N THR A 209 -22.63 17.09 -16.71
CA THR A 209 -23.41 15.86 -16.47
C THR A 209 -23.54 15.56 -14.97
N GLY A 210 -24.72 15.09 -14.56
CA GLY A 210 -24.96 14.62 -13.18
C GLY A 210 -24.50 13.19 -12.90
N PHE A 211 -23.90 12.50 -13.87
CA PHE A 211 -23.44 11.11 -13.75
C PHE A 211 -21.91 11.04 -13.74
N TYR A 212 -21.35 10.22 -12.86
CA TYR A 212 -19.90 10.07 -12.68
C TYR A 212 -19.27 8.97 -13.54
N SER A 213 -20.03 7.93 -13.89
CA SER A 213 -19.55 6.82 -14.73
C SER A 213 -20.61 6.35 -15.71
N LEU A 214 -20.17 5.74 -16.83
CA LEU A 214 -21.04 5.18 -17.85
C LEU A 214 -22.02 4.13 -17.27
N GLY A 215 -21.56 3.34 -16.29
CA GLY A 215 -22.40 2.35 -15.62
C GLY A 215 -23.59 2.97 -14.89
N LEU A 216 -23.39 4.11 -14.22
CA LEU A 216 -24.47 4.81 -13.51
C LEU A 216 -25.49 5.40 -14.48
N GLN A 217 -25.03 5.93 -15.62
CA GLN A 217 -25.93 6.42 -16.66
C GLN A 217 -26.73 5.26 -17.29
N ALA A 218 -26.09 4.14 -17.61
CA ALA A 218 -26.76 2.97 -18.18
C ALA A 218 -27.83 2.39 -17.23
N LEU A 219 -27.59 2.48 -15.92
CA LEU A 219 -28.55 2.05 -14.90
C LEU A 219 -29.64 3.10 -14.59
N GLY A 220 -29.46 4.35 -15.05
CA GLY A 220 -30.34 5.48 -14.75
C GLY A 220 -30.35 5.82 -13.26
N VAL A 221 -29.18 5.78 -12.61
CA VAL A 221 -29.02 6.00 -11.17
C VAL A 221 -28.09 7.19 -10.94
N GLN A 222 -28.53 8.13 -10.10
CA GLN A 222 -27.73 9.26 -9.66
C GLN A 222 -27.37 9.09 -8.19
N ILE A 223 -26.17 9.52 -7.83
CA ILE A 223 -25.69 9.47 -6.45
C ILE A 223 -25.96 10.83 -5.79
N CYS A 224 -26.54 10.80 -4.60
CA CYS A 224 -26.88 11.97 -3.81
C CYS A 224 -26.36 11.78 -2.37
N ARG A 225 -26.18 12.88 -1.64
CA ARG A 225 -25.85 12.79 -0.21
C ARG A 225 -27.03 12.28 0.60
N ALA A 226 -26.75 11.39 1.56
CA ALA A 226 -27.76 10.86 2.47
C ALA A 226 -28.13 11.91 3.52
N THR A 227 -29.42 12.23 3.63
CA THR A 227 -29.92 13.15 4.67
C THR A 227 -30.13 12.40 5.99
N GLY A 228 -29.86 13.03 7.14
CA GLY A 228 -30.03 12.40 8.46
C GLY A 228 -31.44 11.84 8.72
N GLN A 229 -32.48 12.52 8.23
CA GLN A 229 -33.86 12.02 8.27
C GLN A 229 -34.06 10.75 7.43
N GLU A 230 -33.48 10.69 6.22
CA GLU A 230 -33.56 9.51 5.36
C GLU A 230 -32.85 8.29 5.98
N LEU A 231 -31.77 8.51 6.75
CA LEU A 231 -31.08 7.46 7.49
C LEU A 231 -31.94 6.86 8.61
N MET A 232 -32.65 7.70 9.37
CA MET A 232 -33.57 7.24 10.42
C MET A 232 -34.76 6.47 9.84
N ASP A 233 -35.32 6.93 8.73
CA ASP A 233 -36.38 6.22 8.02
C ASP A 233 -35.90 4.87 7.47
N THR A 234 -34.64 4.81 7.04
CA THR A 234 -34.05 3.57 6.52
C THR A 234 -33.81 2.56 7.64
N SER A 235 -33.26 2.99 8.79
CA SER A 235 -33.02 2.10 9.94
C SER A 235 -34.32 1.51 10.50
N SER A 236 -35.39 2.29 10.56
CA SER A 236 -36.71 1.83 11.01
C SER A 236 -37.38 0.86 10.03
N ARG A 237 -37.12 0.98 8.72
CA ARG A 237 -37.57 0.00 7.71
C ARG A 237 -36.78 -1.30 7.82
N ILE A 238 -35.46 -1.23 7.99
CA ILE A 238 -34.59 -2.40 8.15
C ILE A 238 -35.02 -3.22 9.37
N SER A 239 -35.27 -2.56 10.51
CA SER A 239 -35.66 -3.26 11.75
C SER A 239 -36.99 -4.02 11.57
N LYS A 240 -37.96 -3.43 10.86
CA LYS A 240 -39.23 -4.10 10.52
C LYS A 240 -39.02 -5.31 9.61
N ILE A 241 -38.18 -5.18 8.57
CA ILE A 241 -37.87 -6.29 7.65
C ILE A 241 -37.18 -7.44 8.41
N ARG A 242 -36.21 -7.13 9.26
CA ARG A 242 -35.46 -8.11 10.05
C ARG A 242 -36.35 -8.86 11.04
N ASN A 243 -37.29 -8.14 11.68
CA ASN A 243 -38.28 -8.78 12.56
C ASN A 243 -39.19 -9.73 11.76
N HIS A 244 -39.65 -9.31 10.59
CA HIS A 244 -40.48 -10.16 9.71
C HIS A 244 -39.74 -11.41 9.20
N GLU A 245 -38.44 -11.29 8.89
CA GLU A 245 -37.60 -12.44 8.54
C GLU A 245 -37.43 -13.42 9.70
N ARG A 246 -37.21 -12.91 10.92
CA ARG A 246 -37.18 -13.75 12.13
C ARG A 246 -38.49 -14.50 12.37
N GLU A 247 -39.62 -13.86 12.09
CA GLU A 247 -40.94 -14.48 12.21
C GLU A 247 -41.20 -15.57 11.16
N ARG A 248 -40.63 -15.44 9.96
CA ARG A 248 -40.79 -16.42 8.86
C ARG A 248 -39.92 -17.67 8.96
N LEU A 249 -39.00 -17.76 9.92
CA LEU A 249 -38.17 -18.96 10.11
C LEU A 249 -39.04 -20.15 10.52
N ARG A 250 -39.18 -21.12 9.59
CA ARG A 250 -39.87 -22.40 9.81
C ARG A 250 -38.87 -23.47 10.22
N GLY A 251 -39.15 -24.18 11.31
CA GLY A 251 -38.34 -25.30 11.78
C GLY A 251 -38.57 -25.65 13.25
N PRO A 252 -37.97 -26.75 13.75
CA PRO A 252 -38.01 -27.11 15.17
C PRO A 252 -37.37 -26.03 16.07
N PRO A 253 -37.77 -25.92 17.35
CA PRO A 253 -37.47 -24.75 18.18
C PRO A 253 -35.98 -24.49 18.40
N TRP A 254 -35.16 -25.53 18.56
CA TRP A 254 -33.71 -25.39 18.73
C TRP A 254 -33.00 -24.89 17.45
N LEU A 255 -33.42 -25.41 16.29
CA LEU A 255 -32.86 -25.05 14.98
C LEU A 255 -33.27 -23.62 14.58
N LYS A 256 -34.48 -23.19 14.95
CA LYS A 256 -34.92 -21.79 14.83
C LYS A 256 -34.08 -20.84 15.69
N THR A 257 -33.74 -21.22 16.92
CA THR A 257 -32.89 -20.41 17.80
C THR A 257 -31.48 -20.27 17.23
N VAL A 258 -30.89 -21.36 16.74
CA VAL A 258 -29.55 -21.36 16.13
C VAL A 258 -29.52 -20.57 14.83
N GLN A 259 -30.48 -20.80 13.91
CA GLN A 259 -30.57 -20.08 12.66
C GLN A 259 -30.86 -18.58 12.87
N GLY A 260 -31.72 -18.26 13.83
CA GLY A 260 -32.00 -16.88 14.23
C GLY A 260 -30.77 -16.19 14.83
N ALA A 261 -30.02 -16.89 15.69
CA ALA A 261 -28.77 -16.38 16.25
C ALA A 261 -27.70 -16.17 15.16
N LEU A 262 -27.53 -17.13 14.25
CA LEU A 262 -26.57 -17.03 13.15
C LEU A 262 -26.91 -15.88 12.20
N LEU A 263 -28.17 -15.73 11.80
CA LEU A 263 -28.61 -14.61 10.97
C LEU A 263 -28.40 -13.27 11.68
N THR A 264 -28.70 -13.20 12.97
CA THR A 264 -28.49 -11.99 13.77
C THR A 264 -27.01 -11.64 13.86
N CYS A 265 -26.16 -12.63 14.09
CA CYS A 265 -24.71 -12.46 14.12
C CYS A 265 -24.20 -12.00 12.75
N SER A 266 -24.65 -12.62 11.65
CA SER A 266 -24.24 -12.23 10.30
C SER A 266 -24.65 -10.80 9.96
N TYR A 267 -25.89 -10.40 10.28
CA TYR A 267 -26.33 -9.03 10.07
C TYR A 267 -25.61 -8.05 10.97
N ALA A 268 -25.35 -8.40 12.23
CA ALA A 268 -24.55 -7.56 13.12
C ALA A 268 -23.13 -7.37 12.57
N VAL A 269 -22.45 -8.44 12.16
CA VAL A 269 -21.11 -8.36 11.57
C VAL A 269 -21.11 -7.46 10.33
N LEU A 270 -22.10 -7.60 9.44
CA LEU A 270 -22.19 -6.79 8.21
C LEU A 270 -22.55 -5.32 8.48
N ASP A 271 -23.46 -5.05 9.43
CA ASP A 271 -23.84 -3.69 9.82
C ASP A 271 -22.68 -2.97 10.53
N TYR A 272 -21.92 -3.70 11.35
CA TYR A 272 -20.74 -3.18 12.04
C TYR A 272 -19.45 -3.27 11.22
N ALA A 273 -19.45 -3.87 10.03
CA ALA A 273 -18.27 -3.98 9.18
C ALA A 273 -17.68 -2.60 8.85
N GLN A 274 -18.55 -1.62 8.55
CA GLN A 274 -18.16 -0.24 8.31
C GLN A 274 -17.49 0.40 9.54
N THR A 275 -18.09 0.30 10.72
CA THR A 275 -17.51 0.83 11.95
C THR A 275 -16.23 0.11 12.35
N GLY A 276 -16.18 -1.20 12.10
CA GLY A 276 -15.01 -2.04 12.33
C GLY A 276 -13.84 -1.64 11.44
N LEU A 277 -14.09 -1.34 10.16
CA LEU A 277 -13.04 -0.87 9.24
C LEU A 277 -12.45 0.47 9.71
N ILE A 278 -13.30 1.43 10.08
CA ILE A 278 -12.86 2.73 10.61
C ILE A 278 -12.03 2.54 11.90
N ALA A 279 -12.52 1.70 12.82
CA ALA A 279 -11.78 1.38 14.04
C ALA A 279 -10.45 0.67 13.76
N ALA A 280 -10.40 -0.24 12.78
CA ALA A 280 -9.18 -0.92 12.38
C ALA A 280 -8.14 0.04 11.78
N VAL A 281 -8.56 0.99 10.95
CA VAL A 281 -7.67 2.05 10.43
C VAL A 281 -7.13 2.92 11.56
N PHE A 282 -7.98 3.28 12.53
CA PHE A 282 -7.55 4.03 13.70
C PHE A 282 -6.54 3.25 14.55
N ILE A 283 -6.82 1.98 14.86
CA ILE A 283 -5.92 1.11 15.63
C ILE A 283 -4.62 0.90 14.86
N PHE A 284 -4.67 0.70 13.55
CA PHE A 284 -3.49 0.57 12.71
C PHE A 284 -2.64 1.85 12.76
N LYS A 285 -3.25 3.03 12.62
CA LYS A 285 -2.53 4.31 12.73
C LYS A 285 -1.95 4.54 14.12
N MET A 286 -2.67 4.15 15.17
CA MET A 286 -2.16 4.17 16.54
C MET A 286 -0.96 3.22 16.71
N MET A 287 -1.02 2.03 16.11
CA MET A 287 0.05 1.05 16.12
C MET A 287 1.26 1.55 15.33
N GLU A 288 1.05 2.13 14.15
CA GLU A 288 2.08 2.75 13.33
C GLU A 288 2.80 3.87 14.10
N TRP A 289 2.04 4.75 14.74
CA TRP A 289 2.59 5.79 15.63
C TRP A 289 3.39 5.19 16.78
N TRP A 290 2.89 4.13 17.42
CA TRP A 290 3.59 3.44 18.51
C TRP A 290 4.93 2.86 18.05
N TYR A 291 4.96 2.19 16.89
CA TYR A 291 6.18 1.60 16.34
C TYR A 291 7.17 2.65 15.82
N GLN A 292 6.71 3.70 15.12
CA GLN A 292 7.58 4.82 14.69
C GLN A 292 8.20 5.52 15.90
N SER A 293 7.42 5.77 16.95
CA SER A 293 7.91 6.37 18.20
C SER A 293 8.89 5.45 18.95
N ALA A 294 8.80 4.14 18.75
CA ALA A 294 9.77 3.18 19.31
C ALA A 294 11.07 3.18 18.49
N GLU A 295 10.96 3.20 17.16
CA GLU A 295 12.10 3.26 16.24
C GLU A 295 12.90 4.55 16.44
N GLU A 296 12.25 5.71 16.54
CA GLU A 296 12.91 6.99 16.84
C GLU A 296 13.73 6.95 18.13
N ARG A 297 13.23 6.27 19.17
CA ARG A 297 13.96 6.09 20.44
C ARG A 297 15.14 5.14 20.33
N LEU A 298 15.08 4.15 19.44
CA LEU A 298 16.17 3.20 19.20
C LEU A 298 17.24 3.78 18.27
N THR A 299 16.84 4.62 17.31
CA THR A 299 17.74 5.27 16.35
C THR A 299 18.29 6.60 16.85
N ALA A 300 17.74 7.18 17.91
CA ALA A 300 18.29 8.37 18.54
C ALA A 300 19.74 8.10 18.92
N PRO A 301 20.72 8.84 18.37
CA PRO A 301 22.11 8.61 18.69
C PRO A 301 22.28 8.80 20.18
N THR A 302 22.65 7.73 20.88
CA THR A 302 23.13 7.83 22.25
C THR A 302 24.33 8.77 22.19
N VAL A 303 24.14 10.02 22.60
CA VAL A 303 25.23 10.99 22.73
C VAL A 303 26.11 10.47 23.84
N TYR A 304 27.06 9.60 23.49
CA TYR A 304 28.11 9.21 24.40
C TYR A 304 28.84 10.50 24.78
N PRO A 305 29.11 10.74 26.06
CA PRO A 305 29.94 11.86 26.45
C PRO A 305 31.24 11.77 25.64
N PRO A 306 31.73 12.87 25.04
CA PRO A 306 32.96 12.84 24.27
C PRO A 306 34.05 12.21 25.16
N PRO A 307 34.89 11.31 24.61
CA PRO A 307 35.94 10.68 25.39
C PRO A 307 36.79 11.78 26.03
N LEU A 308 37.23 11.54 27.27
CA LEU A 308 38.11 12.46 27.99
C LEU A 308 39.30 12.84 27.07
N PRO A 309 39.67 14.13 26.97
CA PRO A 309 40.76 14.56 26.10
C PRO A 309 42.05 13.80 26.46
N PRO A 310 42.88 13.42 25.47
CA PRO A 310 44.11 12.71 25.73
C PRO A 310 45.04 13.53 26.64
N PRO A 311 45.82 12.89 27.54
CA PRO A 311 46.76 13.61 28.39
C PRO A 311 47.80 14.35 27.55
N SER A 312 48.22 15.54 28.01
CA SER A 312 49.22 16.34 27.31
C SER A 312 50.56 15.58 27.19
N PRO A 313 51.25 15.64 26.03
CA PRO A 313 52.52 14.96 25.84
C PRO A 313 53.59 15.51 26.79
N LYS A 314 54.36 14.61 27.41
CA LYS A 314 55.43 14.95 28.35
C LYS A 314 56.68 15.42 27.59
N VAL A 315 57.37 16.42 28.13
CA VAL A 315 58.67 16.87 27.63
C VAL A 315 59.71 15.77 27.86
N ALA A 316 60.53 15.47 26.86
CA ALA A 316 61.59 14.49 27.00
C ALA A 316 62.70 15.03 27.91
N LYS A 317 63.36 14.16 28.70
CA LYS A 317 64.44 14.56 29.63
C LYS A 317 65.63 15.24 28.93
N GLU A 318 65.84 14.90 27.65
CA GLU A 318 66.90 15.43 26.78
C GLU A 318 66.36 16.43 25.74
N GLY A 319 65.07 16.78 25.81
CA GLY A 319 64.45 17.77 24.94
C GLY A 319 64.78 19.19 25.37
N ILE A 320 64.56 20.14 24.48
CA ILE A 320 64.72 21.56 24.80
C ILE A 320 63.66 21.96 25.84
N PRO A 321 64.05 22.58 26.97
CA PRO A 321 63.09 23.01 27.98
C PRO A 321 62.16 24.09 27.42
N LEU A 322 60.90 24.03 27.83
CA LEU A 322 59.92 25.03 27.42
C LEU A 322 60.15 26.33 28.21
N PRO A 323 60.10 27.50 27.56
CA PRO A 323 60.10 28.78 28.26
C PRO A 323 58.84 28.92 29.13
N PRO A 324 58.89 29.68 30.24
CA PRO A 324 57.73 29.90 31.11
C PRO A 324 56.59 30.64 30.37
N ASP A 325 56.95 31.54 29.46
CA ASP A 325 55.99 32.28 28.64
C ASP A 325 55.63 31.51 27.37
N ARG A 326 54.33 31.19 27.25
CA ARG A 326 53.79 30.43 26.11
C ARG A 326 53.92 31.16 24.77
N THR A 327 54.12 32.48 24.76
CA THR A 327 54.23 33.31 23.54
C THR A 327 55.62 33.30 22.91
N ILE A 328 56.61 32.75 23.62
CA ILE A 328 58.02 32.68 23.21
C ILE A 328 58.29 31.34 22.53
N CYS A 329 59.12 31.34 21.50
CA CYS A 329 59.57 30.11 20.85
C CYS A 329 60.74 29.48 21.61
N ALA A 330 60.67 28.17 21.91
CA ALA A 330 61.74 27.45 22.59
C ALA A 330 63.04 27.30 21.77
N LEU A 331 63.01 27.53 20.45
CA LEU A 331 64.18 27.38 19.57
C LEU A 331 64.97 28.68 19.39
N CYS A 332 64.30 29.83 19.23
CA CYS A 332 64.96 31.12 19.02
C CYS A 332 64.84 32.07 20.22
N SER A 333 64.12 31.68 21.28
CA SER A 333 63.87 32.48 22.48
C SER A 333 63.29 33.89 22.21
N GLN A 334 62.66 34.08 21.05
CA GLN A 334 61.98 35.32 20.65
C GLN A 334 60.46 35.09 20.58
N LYS A 335 59.69 36.20 20.52
CA LYS A 335 58.23 36.16 20.29
C LYS A 335 57.93 35.38 19.00
N ARG A 336 56.95 34.47 19.05
CA ARG A 336 56.65 33.59 17.93
C ARG A 336 56.19 34.36 16.68
N ALA A 337 57.00 34.29 15.63
CA ALA A 337 56.63 34.74 14.28
C ALA A 337 56.13 33.55 13.47
N ASN A 338 54.92 33.67 12.88
CA ASN A 338 54.23 32.59 12.15
C ASN A 338 54.16 31.28 12.95
N PRO A 339 53.34 31.26 14.03
CA PRO A 339 53.26 30.11 14.92
C PRO A 339 52.89 28.84 14.13
N SER A 340 53.62 27.77 14.35
CA SER A 340 53.44 26.48 13.67
C SER A 340 53.53 25.35 14.67
N VAL A 341 52.56 24.44 14.62
CA VAL A 341 52.47 23.27 15.49
C VAL A 341 53.10 22.05 14.81
N VAL A 342 53.80 21.23 15.60
CA VAL A 342 54.20 19.88 15.19
C VAL A 342 53.08 18.92 15.60
N THR A 343 52.32 18.39 14.64
CA THR A 343 51.09 17.60 14.91
C THR A 343 51.32 16.39 15.79
N VAL A 344 52.51 15.79 15.73
CA VAL A 344 52.89 14.62 16.54
C VAL A 344 53.01 14.93 18.03
N SER A 345 53.35 16.16 18.39
CA SER A 345 53.66 16.54 19.78
C SER A 345 52.80 17.68 20.32
N GLY A 346 52.02 18.36 19.47
CA GLY A 346 51.18 19.48 19.86
C GLY A 346 51.93 20.75 20.29
N PHE A 347 53.27 20.78 20.25
CA PHE A 347 54.06 21.97 20.61
C PHE A 347 54.18 22.96 19.43
N VAL A 348 54.18 24.24 19.77
CA VAL A 348 54.10 25.36 18.81
C VAL A 348 55.38 26.19 18.84
N PHE A 349 55.96 26.40 17.65
CA PHE A 349 57.22 27.12 17.43
C PHE A 349 57.07 28.16 16.31
N CYS A 350 58.11 28.93 16.01
CA CYS A 350 58.18 29.71 14.76
C CYS A 350 58.34 28.76 13.57
N TYR A 351 57.61 28.99 12.47
CA TYR A 351 57.70 28.17 11.26
C TYR A 351 59.15 27.98 10.77
N SER A 352 59.91 29.08 10.68
CA SER A 352 61.30 29.06 10.19
C SER A 352 62.24 28.26 11.09
N CYS A 353 62.01 28.25 12.40
CA CYS A 353 62.85 27.56 13.37
C CYS A 353 62.57 26.05 13.34
N VAL A 354 61.28 25.67 13.40
CA VAL A 354 60.90 24.25 13.42
C VAL A 354 61.12 23.57 12.08
N PHE A 355 60.92 24.27 10.96
CA PHE A 355 61.21 23.72 9.63
C PHE A 355 62.69 23.37 9.48
N LYS A 356 63.61 24.26 9.89
CA LYS A 356 65.06 23.99 9.88
C LYS A 356 65.41 22.80 10.76
N TYR A 357 64.88 22.77 11.99
CA TYR A 357 65.19 21.71 12.96
C TYR A 357 64.68 20.33 12.49
N VAL A 358 63.42 20.24 12.06
CA VAL A 358 62.81 18.99 11.61
C VAL A 358 63.44 18.51 10.30
N SER A 359 63.81 19.42 9.39
CA SER A 359 64.52 19.06 8.15
C SER A 359 65.90 18.46 8.42
N GLN A 360 66.60 18.89 9.47
CA GLN A 360 67.94 18.40 9.83
C GLN A 360 67.90 17.13 10.69
N TYR A 361 67.06 17.12 11.73
CA TYR A 361 67.08 16.08 12.76
C TYR A 361 65.91 15.09 12.67
N LYS A 362 64.92 15.32 11.80
CA LYS A 362 63.73 14.46 11.58
C LYS A 362 62.98 14.07 12.87
N ARG A 363 62.98 14.96 13.86
CA ARG A 363 62.37 14.76 15.19
C ARG A 363 61.87 16.08 15.78
N CYS A 364 60.94 15.99 16.73
CA CYS A 364 60.46 17.15 17.48
C CYS A 364 61.52 17.64 18.49
N PRO A 365 61.80 18.95 18.59
CA PRO A 365 62.82 19.49 19.50
C PRO A 365 62.53 19.32 21.00
N VAL A 366 61.25 19.18 21.39
CA VAL A 366 60.82 19.14 22.81
C VAL A 366 60.55 17.72 23.28
N THR A 367 59.97 16.87 22.42
CA THR A 367 59.60 15.50 22.77
C THR A 367 60.52 14.44 22.17
N LEU A 368 61.39 14.82 21.22
CA LEU A 368 62.28 13.92 20.46
C LEU A 368 61.55 12.81 19.68
N ILE A 369 60.21 12.87 19.58
CA ILE A 369 59.42 11.95 18.78
C ILE A 369 59.74 12.20 17.30
N PRO A 370 59.92 11.15 16.47
CA PRO A 370 60.18 11.30 15.04
C PRO A 370 59.10 12.14 14.37
N ALA A 371 59.52 13.14 13.61
CA ALA A 371 58.63 14.09 12.94
C ALA A 371 59.14 14.41 11.53
N SER A 372 58.22 14.48 10.57
CA SER A 372 58.51 14.90 9.19
C SER A 372 58.06 16.34 8.94
N VAL A 373 58.54 16.93 7.83
CA VAL A 373 58.18 18.30 7.44
C VAL A 373 56.67 18.44 7.16
N ASP A 374 56.02 17.39 6.67
CA ASP A 374 54.57 17.36 6.36
C ASP A 374 53.69 17.46 7.61
N GLN A 375 54.27 17.17 8.78
CA GLN A 375 53.59 17.21 10.08
C GLN A 375 53.67 18.59 10.74
N ILE A 376 54.25 19.58 10.06
CA ILE A 376 54.26 20.97 10.52
C ILE A 376 53.04 21.68 9.94
N ARG A 377 52.14 22.13 10.82
CA ARG A 377 50.95 22.90 10.43
C ARG A 377 51.07 24.33 10.94
N ARG A 378 50.91 25.31 10.05
CA ARG A 378 50.85 26.73 10.44
C ARG A 378 49.54 26.99 11.16
N LEU A 379 49.61 27.71 12.27
CA LEU A 379 48.46 28.19 13.01
C LEU A 379 48.17 29.62 12.55
N PHE A 380 46.93 29.85 12.15
CA PHE A 380 46.41 31.18 11.92
C PHE A 380 45.61 31.58 13.14
N HIS A 381 45.90 32.75 13.69
CA HIS A 381 45.07 33.36 14.71
C HIS A 381 44.18 34.37 14.01
N ASP A 382 42.87 34.23 14.15
CA ASP A 382 41.96 35.33 13.83
C ASP A 382 42.20 36.41 14.89
N THR A 383 42.70 37.56 14.44
CA THR A 383 42.92 38.75 15.27
C THR A 383 41.62 39.42 15.64
#